data_AF-A0A662KHY9-F1
#
_entry.id   AF-A0A662KHY9-F1
#
_cell.length_a   1.000
_cell.length_b   1.000
_cell.length_c   1.000
_cell.angle_alpha   90.00
_cell.angle_beta   90.00
_cell.angle_gamma   90.00
#
_symmetry.space_group_name_H-M   'P 1'
#
loop_
_entity.id
_entity.type
_entity.pdbx_description
1 polymer ?
#
loop_
_entity_poly.entity_id
_entity_poly.type
_entity_poly.pdbx_seq_one_letter_code
_entity_poly.pdbx_strand_id
1 'polypeptide(L)'
;MMRKMAVAILALLLFVPAGSVITPQEEMHEVTAGEAHTTADSFISWPSARWSEWRDYSQFGISIRTVYNGIEKQTPVLQAVFNGVDVDNNPSTGVNGMDVKVSVIILPLLQSTDMGYVLSLSLALKVIRLGDEIKNGELEICLGGTVNFNGEQNFRIGFYSAEDEEIPREVREVLTVVPYLAYARDPEFYLNVEPVFDGENQDLSVLVEYGNDVFGEHHIMLDYFPAINTMIKVTPSLGLGKMNVSIERNADIEQTVRMRYEGTIQVNVTIEDIPRTMAFSLGFSDNYVEYKADDEFNASMMVELFGLEYLMRVEYLPRHFKAQFTQEGYIYLYTNQRKTTFIVANDVETPTSYFLITNLTGEAIIRWALGTQGFVTVDGFQGVHAETHAAVGNLYFHFYAEMQTEHFEITWNLAIPGSVFIDTNWEWVSFYSFNLSIDDLFGVLIEAHSLRANEWQVSWQTEVPFFSKEGTIDFGDLETFRIMLNGTWYPVF
;
A
#
# COMPACT_ATOMS: atom_id res chain seq x y z
N MET A 1 -16.53 23.41 -26.09
CA MET A 1 -15.72 23.24 -24.85
C MET A 1 -15.94 24.40 -23.87
N MET A 2 -15.53 25.64 -24.19
CA MET A 2 -15.72 26.82 -23.31
C MET A 2 -17.17 27.05 -22.84
N ARG A 3 -18.18 26.87 -23.69
CA ARG A 3 -19.59 27.02 -23.29
C ARG A 3 -20.04 25.99 -22.22
N LYS A 4 -19.51 24.76 -22.24
CA LYS A 4 -19.82 23.74 -21.22
C LYS A 4 -19.11 24.03 -19.89
N MET A 5 -17.87 24.53 -19.94
CA MET A 5 -17.12 24.94 -18.74
C MET A 5 -17.67 26.24 -18.10
N ALA A 6 -18.15 27.19 -18.91
CA ALA A 6 -18.83 28.38 -18.38
C ALA A 6 -20.13 28.02 -17.66
N VAL A 7 -20.90 27.07 -18.20
CA VAL A 7 -22.11 26.54 -17.55
C VAL A 7 -21.78 25.76 -16.28
N ALA A 8 -20.66 25.02 -16.25
CA ALA A 8 -20.13 24.35 -15.06
C ALA A 8 -19.86 25.32 -13.91
N ILE A 9 -19.10 26.37 -14.20
CA ILE A 9 -18.73 27.42 -13.23
C ILE A 9 -19.99 28.15 -12.75
N LEU A 10 -20.92 28.47 -13.65
CA LEU A 10 -22.20 29.11 -13.28
C LEU A 10 -23.08 28.21 -12.43
N ALA A 11 -23.18 26.91 -12.73
CA ALA A 11 -23.95 25.96 -11.91
C ALA A 11 -23.34 25.81 -10.51
N LEU A 12 -22.02 25.63 -10.41
CA LEU A 12 -21.32 25.52 -9.13
C LEU A 12 -21.42 26.80 -8.29
N LEU A 13 -21.34 27.98 -8.92
CA LEU A 13 -21.56 29.27 -8.26
C LEU A 13 -23.02 29.49 -7.81
N LEU A 14 -23.99 28.88 -8.49
CA LEU A 14 -25.40 28.88 -8.09
C LEU A 14 -25.70 27.88 -6.95
N PHE A 15 -24.86 26.87 -6.76
CA PHE A 15 -24.92 25.91 -5.64
C PHE A 15 -24.10 26.36 -4.41
N VAL A 16 -23.33 27.45 -4.50
CA VAL A 16 -22.92 28.22 -3.31
C VAL A 16 -24.20 28.87 -2.78
N PRO A 17 -24.76 28.46 -1.62
CA PRO A 17 -26.17 28.71 -1.35
C PRO A 17 -26.42 30.21 -1.10
N ALA A 18 -27.07 30.86 -2.06
CA ALA A 18 -27.85 32.06 -1.79
C ALA A 18 -29.10 31.63 -1.02
N GLY A 19 -29.02 31.72 0.31
CA GLY A 19 -30.11 31.83 1.28
C GLY A 19 -31.42 31.10 0.96
N SER A 20 -31.56 29.88 1.47
CA SER A 20 -32.87 29.36 1.88
C SER A 20 -32.76 28.77 3.28
N VAL A 21 -33.32 29.49 4.25
CA VAL A 21 -33.55 29.01 5.61
C VAL A 21 -34.59 27.90 5.52
N ILE A 22 -34.19 26.66 5.78
CA ILE A 22 -35.13 25.55 6.04
C ILE A 22 -34.99 25.23 7.53
N THR A 23 -36.11 25.31 8.24
CA THR A 23 -36.23 24.92 9.65
C THR A 23 -35.96 23.42 9.84
N PRO A 24 -35.13 23.02 10.83
CA PRO A 24 -34.78 21.63 11.04
C PRO A 24 -35.93 20.84 11.69
N GLN A 25 -36.09 19.58 11.27
CA GLN A 25 -36.62 18.51 12.13
C GLN A 25 -35.40 17.74 12.65
N GLU A 26 -35.22 17.73 13.97
CA GLU A 26 -34.29 16.84 14.65
C GLU A 26 -34.89 15.42 14.62
N GLU A 27 -34.25 14.49 13.93
CA GLU A 27 -34.49 13.06 14.11
C GLU A 27 -33.29 12.46 14.84
N MET A 28 -33.51 12.03 16.08
CA MET A 28 -32.59 11.18 16.83
C MET A 28 -32.65 9.76 16.26
N HIS A 29 -31.49 9.21 15.91
CA HIS A 29 -31.34 7.77 15.73
C HIS A 29 -30.31 7.24 16.72
N GLU A 30 -30.74 6.30 17.58
CA GLU A 30 -29.83 5.44 18.34
C GLU A 30 -29.26 4.41 17.37
N VAL A 31 -27.94 4.43 17.17
CA VAL A 31 -27.25 3.38 16.42
C VAL A 31 -26.95 2.22 17.38
N THR A 32 -27.69 1.12 17.24
CA THR A 32 -27.30 -0.17 17.82
C THR A 32 -26.14 -0.77 17.03
N ALA A 33 -25.09 -1.20 17.73
CA ALA A 33 -23.96 -1.94 17.17
C ALA A 33 -24.44 -3.13 16.33
N GLY A 34 -24.28 -3.02 15.01
CA GLY A 34 -24.64 -4.07 14.05
C GLY A 34 -23.54 -5.12 13.96
N GLU A 35 -23.92 -6.38 14.10
CA GLU A 35 -23.05 -7.55 13.95
C GLU A 35 -22.41 -7.59 12.55
N ALA A 36 -21.08 -7.69 12.51
CA ALA A 36 -20.31 -7.87 11.30
C ALA A 36 -20.64 -9.23 10.66
N HIS A 37 -21.16 -9.20 9.44
CA HIS A 37 -21.27 -10.39 8.62
C HIS A 37 -19.89 -10.77 8.08
N THR A 38 -19.40 -11.92 8.53
CA THR A 38 -18.15 -12.57 8.13
C THR A 38 -18.16 -12.92 6.65
N THR A 39 -17.33 -12.24 5.86
CA THR A 39 -16.82 -12.72 4.57
C THR A 39 -15.42 -13.30 4.80
N ALA A 40 -15.25 -14.55 4.33
CA ALA A 40 -14.06 -15.40 4.33
C ALA A 40 -12.73 -14.77 4.78
N ASP A 41 -12.11 -15.43 5.77
CA ASP A 41 -10.84 -15.08 6.42
C ASP A 41 -9.72 -14.75 5.42
N SER A 42 -9.49 -13.44 5.20
CA SER A 42 -8.17 -12.93 4.84
C SER A 42 -7.34 -12.88 6.13
N PHE A 43 -6.08 -13.35 6.08
CA PHE A 43 -5.16 -13.35 7.22
C PHE A 43 -4.89 -11.96 7.82
N ILE A 44 -5.22 -10.91 7.06
CA ILE A 44 -5.26 -9.53 7.52
C ILE A 44 -6.73 -9.15 7.62
N SER A 45 -7.28 -9.16 8.84
CA SER A 45 -8.55 -8.51 9.12
C SER A 45 -8.31 -7.00 9.18
N TRP A 46 -9.20 -6.24 8.55
CA TRP A 46 -9.23 -4.79 8.69
C TRP A 46 -9.17 -4.44 10.18
N PRO A 47 -8.28 -3.54 10.63
CA PRO A 47 -8.70 -2.64 11.70
C PRO A 47 -9.95 -1.97 11.13
N SER A 48 -11.12 -2.32 11.68
CA SER A 48 -12.39 -1.69 11.30
C SER A 48 -12.14 -0.20 11.16
N ALA A 49 -12.57 0.39 10.03
CA ALA A 49 -12.52 1.83 9.87
C ALA A 49 -13.06 2.43 11.18
N ARG A 50 -12.22 3.19 11.91
CA ARG A 50 -12.67 3.90 13.13
C ARG A 50 -13.73 4.94 12.80
N TRP A 51 -14.00 5.11 11.50
CA TRP A 51 -15.01 5.92 10.88
C TRP A 51 -16.35 5.22 10.87
N SER A 52 -17.36 5.92 11.35
CA SER A 52 -18.73 5.48 11.22
C SER A 52 -19.21 5.60 9.77
N GLU A 53 -20.04 4.64 9.33
CA GLU A 53 -20.63 4.69 7.98
C GLU A 53 -21.54 5.91 7.86
N TRP A 54 -21.42 6.64 6.75
CA TRP A 54 -22.30 7.77 6.45
C TRP A 54 -22.77 7.69 5.00
N ARG A 55 -23.99 7.19 4.80
CA ARG A 55 -24.57 6.97 3.47
C ARG A 55 -25.79 7.86 3.16
N ASP A 56 -26.31 8.57 4.16
CA ASP A 56 -27.51 9.41 4.01
C ASP A 56 -27.17 10.86 3.66
N TYR A 57 -26.85 11.08 2.39
CA TYR A 57 -26.85 12.41 1.77
C TYR A 57 -28.30 12.82 1.51
N SER A 58 -29.04 13.19 2.57
CA SER A 58 -30.43 13.61 2.42
C SER A 58 -30.55 14.80 1.45
N GLN A 59 -31.61 14.73 0.64
CA GLN A 59 -31.85 15.49 -0.60
C GLN A 59 -31.41 16.96 -0.54
N PHE A 60 -30.39 17.28 -1.34
CA PHE A 60 -29.77 18.60 -1.55
C PHE A 60 -29.07 19.21 -0.32
N GLY A 61 -27.76 19.01 -0.20
CA GLY A 61 -26.96 19.79 0.73
C GLY A 61 -25.52 19.31 0.89
N ILE A 62 -24.71 20.19 1.48
CA ILE A 62 -23.41 19.86 2.03
C ILE A 62 -23.55 20.06 3.55
N SER A 63 -23.14 19.07 4.33
CA SER A 63 -23.26 19.08 5.80
C SER A 63 -21.94 18.76 6.48
N ILE A 64 -21.82 19.22 7.73
CA ILE A 64 -20.80 18.78 8.66
C ILE A 64 -21.40 17.68 9.52
N ARG A 65 -20.80 16.50 9.50
CA ARG A 65 -21.10 15.40 10.41
C ARG A 65 -20.03 15.37 11.50
N THR A 66 -20.44 15.20 12.74
CA THR A 66 -19.53 15.00 13.88
C THR A 66 -19.95 13.79 14.68
N VAL A 67 -18.99 13.00 15.15
CA VAL A 67 -19.20 11.95 16.15
C VAL A 67 -18.21 12.21 17.28
N TYR A 68 -18.71 12.58 18.46
CA TYR A 68 -17.87 12.85 19.64
C TYR A 68 -18.25 11.91 20.78
N ASN A 69 -17.34 11.02 21.20
CA ASN A 69 -17.61 10.01 22.24
C ASN A 69 -18.96 9.29 22.04
N GLY A 70 -19.28 8.90 20.80
CA GLY A 70 -20.53 8.25 20.42
C GLY A 70 -21.74 9.17 20.22
N ILE A 71 -21.64 10.49 20.45
CA ILE A 71 -22.68 11.47 20.15
C ILE A 71 -22.56 11.90 18.68
N GLU A 72 -23.51 11.47 17.86
CA GLU A 72 -23.56 11.83 16.44
C GLU A 72 -24.45 13.05 16.18
N LYS A 73 -23.96 13.97 15.34
CA LYS A 73 -24.71 15.14 14.87
C LYS A 73 -24.47 15.39 13.39
N GLN A 74 -25.52 15.80 12.69
CA GLN A 74 -25.44 16.31 11.32
C GLN A 74 -25.88 17.78 11.31
N THR A 75 -24.93 18.68 11.06
CA THR A 75 -25.15 20.13 11.05
C THR A 75 -25.05 20.68 9.62
N PRO A 76 -26.05 21.41 9.10
CA PRO A 76 -25.93 22.08 7.81
C PRO A 76 -24.71 23.01 7.76
N VAL A 77 -23.96 23.03 6.65
CA VAL A 77 -22.68 23.78 6.56
C VAL A 77 -22.82 25.26 6.95
N LEU A 78 -23.88 25.94 6.50
CA LEU A 78 -24.08 27.35 6.86
C LEU A 78 -24.25 27.55 8.37
N GLN A 79 -25.01 26.65 9.03
CA GLN A 79 -25.16 26.68 10.47
C GLN A 79 -23.82 26.44 11.17
N ALA A 80 -23.06 25.43 10.75
CA ALA A 80 -21.74 25.13 11.30
C ALA A 80 -20.75 26.30 11.13
N VAL A 81 -20.79 27.01 10.00
CA VAL A 81 -19.90 28.14 9.72
C VAL A 81 -20.26 29.38 10.54
N PHE A 82 -21.55 29.71 10.67
CA PHE A 82 -21.99 30.92 11.37
C PHE A 82 -22.08 30.75 12.88
N ASN A 83 -22.56 29.60 13.35
CA ASN A 83 -22.85 29.37 14.76
C ASN A 83 -21.85 28.46 15.45
N GLY A 84 -21.08 27.64 14.69
CA GLY A 84 -20.30 26.55 15.25
C GLY A 84 -21.12 25.27 15.40
N VAL A 85 -20.49 24.25 15.97
CA VAL A 85 -21.11 22.96 16.27
C VAL A 85 -20.81 22.65 17.74
N ASP A 86 -21.88 22.52 18.52
CA ASP A 86 -21.88 21.79 19.79
C ASP A 86 -21.72 20.31 19.43
N VAL A 87 -20.69 19.62 19.89
CA VAL A 87 -20.45 18.19 19.61
C VAL A 87 -20.83 17.30 20.80
N ASP A 88 -20.82 17.81 22.03
CA ASP A 88 -20.98 17.02 23.25
C ASP A 88 -22.35 17.17 23.96
N ASN A 89 -23.23 18.04 23.42
CA ASN A 89 -24.54 18.43 23.98
C ASN A 89 -24.45 19.13 25.34
N ASN A 90 -23.31 19.76 25.65
CA ASN A 90 -23.11 20.45 26.91
C ASN A 90 -23.08 21.97 26.70
N PRO A 91 -24.13 22.72 27.08
CA PRO A 91 -24.14 24.17 26.91
C PRO A 91 -23.11 24.92 27.78
N SER A 92 -22.38 24.21 28.66
CA SER A 92 -21.32 24.78 29.51
C SER A 92 -19.90 24.67 28.92
N THR A 93 -19.71 23.98 27.80
CA THR A 93 -18.42 23.81 27.13
C THR A 93 -18.24 24.79 25.96
N GLY A 94 -16.99 24.97 25.55
CA GLY A 94 -16.64 25.82 24.41
C GLY A 94 -17.09 27.27 24.55
N VAL A 95 -17.53 27.89 23.44
CA VAL A 95 -17.93 29.30 23.38
C VAL A 95 -19.42 29.41 23.09
N ASN A 96 -20.20 29.83 24.09
CA ASN A 96 -21.67 29.89 24.04
C ASN A 96 -22.32 28.50 23.79
N GLY A 97 -21.73 27.44 24.36
CA GLY A 97 -22.21 26.06 24.21
C GLY A 97 -21.79 25.38 22.91
N MET A 98 -20.91 25.99 22.11
CA MET A 98 -20.40 25.44 20.86
C MET A 98 -18.95 25.03 21.03
N ASP A 99 -18.59 23.81 20.64
CA ASP A 99 -17.28 23.23 20.93
C ASP A 99 -16.29 23.37 19.77
N VAL A 100 -16.79 23.37 18.53
CA VAL A 100 -15.95 23.52 17.34
C VAL A 100 -16.49 24.60 16.41
N LYS A 101 -15.59 25.32 15.77
CA LYS A 101 -15.90 26.26 14.69
C LYS A 101 -15.35 25.73 13.38
N VAL A 102 -16.22 25.71 12.37
CA VAL A 102 -15.87 25.20 11.05
C VAL A 102 -15.79 26.35 10.04
N SER A 103 -14.89 26.27 9.08
CA SER A 103 -14.87 27.11 7.89
C SER A 103 -14.72 26.22 6.67
N VAL A 104 -15.64 26.37 5.73
CA VAL A 104 -15.68 25.56 4.51
C VAL A 104 -15.49 26.48 3.30
N ILE A 105 -14.58 26.11 2.42
CA ILE A 105 -14.36 26.81 1.15
C ILE A 105 -14.46 25.78 0.03
N ILE A 106 -15.32 26.07 -0.95
CA ILE A 106 -15.52 25.25 -2.14
C ILE A 106 -15.15 26.11 -3.35
N LEU A 107 -14.07 25.73 -4.03
CA LEU A 107 -13.50 26.51 -5.12
C LEU A 107 -13.43 25.67 -6.39
N PRO A 108 -14.32 25.92 -7.38
CA PRO A 108 -14.09 25.45 -8.74
C PRO A 108 -12.95 26.25 -9.36
N LEU A 109 -11.92 25.58 -9.84
CA LEU A 109 -10.76 26.21 -10.47
C LEU A 109 -10.62 25.72 -11.91
N LEU A 110 -10.52 26.67 -12.84
CA LEU A 110 -10.22 26.39 -14.23
C LEU A 110 -8.71 26.53 -14.44
N GLN A 111 -8.03 25.42 -14.72
CA GLN A 111 -6.59 25.40 -14.91
C GLN A 111 -6.25 25.14 -16.38
N SER A 112 -5.28 25.88 -16.91
CA SER A 112 -4.72 25.59 -18.24
C SER A 112 -3.66 24.51 -18.09
N THR A 113 -3.80 23.43 -18.85
CA THR A 113 -2.84 22.32 -18.90
C THR A 113 -2.42 22.11 -20.36
N ASP A 114 -1.43 21.25 -20.58
CA ASP A 114 -0.98 20.89 -21.93
C ASP A 114 -2.07 20.21 -22.78
N MET A 115 -3.08 19.61 -22.12
CA MET A 115 -4.23 18.99 -22.79
C MET A 115 -5.36 20.00 -23.07
N GLY A 116 -5.25 21.22 -22.57
CA GLY A 116 -6.30 22.24 -22.59
C GLY A 116 -6.79 22.61 -21.19
N TYR A 117 -7.98 23.20 -21.10
CA TYR A 117 -8.55 23.62 -19.82
C TYR A 117 -9.13 22.43 -19.05
N VAL A 118 -8.77 22.31 -17.79
CA VAL A 118 -9.27 21.30 -16.85
C VAL A 118 -10.00 22.02 -15.72
N LEU A 119 -11.16 21.50 -15.33
CA LEU A 119 -11.87 21.98 -14.14
C LEU A 119 -11.47 21.11 -12.96
N SER A 120 -10.93 21.72 -11.92
CA SER A 120 -10.69 21.07 -10.63
C SER A 120 -11.66 21.61 -9.58
N LEU A 121 -11.93 20.80 -8.57
CA LEU A 121 -12.75 21.17 -7.42
C LEU A 121 -11.87 21.09 -6.17
N SER A 122 -11.62 22.23 -5.54
CA SER A 122 -10.91 22.30 -4.27
C SER A 122 -11.92 22.50 -3.13
N LEU A 123 -11.86 21.62 -2.14
CA LEU A 123 -12.64 21.62 -0.92
C LEU A 123 -11.66 21.84 0.23
N ALA A 124 -11.80 22.95 0.94
CA ALA A 124 -11.01 23.21 2.15
C ALA A 124 -11.94 23.21 3.36
N LEU A 125 -11.61 22.33 4.32
CA LEU A 125 -12.25 22.22 5.62
C LEU A 125 -11.25 22.71 6.67
N LYS A 126 -11.62 23.77 7.39
CA LYS A 126 -10.89 24.23 8.56
C LYS A 126 -11.74 24.01 9.80
N VAL A 127 -11.21 23.32 10.79
CA VAL A 127 -11.86 23.08 12.08
C VAL A 127 -11.00 23.71 13.17
N ILE A 128 -11.64 24.42 14.09
CA ILE A 128 -11.01 25.05 15.25
C ILE A 128 -11.74 24.57 16.50
N ARG A 129 -11.03 23.94 17.43
CA ARG A 129 -11.53 23.63 18.77
C ARG A 129 -11.66 24.92 19.59
N LEU A 130 -12.82 25.13 20.21
CA LEU A 130 -13.18 26.38 20.91
C LEU A 130 -12.90 26.35 22.41
N GLY A 131 -12.66 25.17 22.99
CA GLY A 131 -12.37 24.98 24.42
C GLY A 131 -11.62 23.67 24.69
N ASP A 132 -11.05 23.55 25.90
CA ASP A 132 -10.25 22.39 26.31
C ASP A 132 -11.07 21.21 26.82
N GLU A 133 -12.38 21.40 26.98
CA GLU A 133 -13.28 20.40 27.60
C GLU A 133 -13.43 19.16 26.74
N ILE A 134 -13.40 19.30 25.41
CA ILE A 134 -13.48 18.19 24.47
C ILE A 134 -12.11 17.62 24.08
N LYS A 135 -11.01 18.24 24.54
CA LYS A 135 -9.64 18.07 24.02
C LYS A 135 -9.16 16.61 23.94
N ASN A 136 -9.55 15.76 24.89
CA ASN A 136 -9.05 14.38 25.00
C ASN A 136 -10.15 13.34 24.70
N GLY A 137 -11.25 13.75 24.07
CA GLY A 137 -12.28 12.81 23.62
C GLY A 137 -11.99 12.27 22.23
N GLU A 138 -12.71 11.21 21.87
CA GLU A 138 -12.73 10.69 20.51
C GLU A 138 -13.59 11.60 19.62
N LEU A 139 -13.05 12.09 18.51
CA LEU A 139 -13.77 12.96 17.58
C LEU A 139 -13.57 12.55 16.13
N GLU A 140 -14.68 12.25 15.46
CA GLU A 140 -14.81 12.23 14.01
C GLU A 140 -15.44 13.56 13.55
N ILE A 141 -14.87 14.22 12.54
CA ILE A 141 -15.53 15.34 11.87
C ILE A 141 -15.35 15.25 10.35
N CYS A 142 -16.47 15.25 9.64
CA CYS A 142 -16.51 15.14 8.18
C CYS A 142 -17.32 16.28 7.57
N LEU A 143 -16.82 16.83 6.46
CA LEU A 143 -17.60 17.55 5.48
C LEU A 143 -17.99 16.58 4.37
N GLY A 144 -19.27 16.47 4.06
CA GLY A 144 -19.69 15.70 2.89
C GLY A 144 -21.00 16.16 2.29
N GLY A 145 -21.25 15.69 1.09
CA GLY A 145 -22.42 16.06 0.32
C GLY A 145 -22.31 15.63 -1.13
N THR A 146 -23.32 16.06 -1.88
CA THR A 146 -23.47 15.74 -3.29
C THR A 146 -23.46 17.00 -4.13
N VAL A 147 -22.65 17.04 -5.19
CA VAL A 147 -22.64 18.10 -6.19
C VAL A 147 -23.02 17.51 -7.54
N ASN A 148 -24.02 18.10 -8.19
CA ASN A 148 -24.43 17.69 -9.52
C ASN A 148 -23.61 18.42 -10.59
N PHE A 149 -22.59 17.74 -11.13
CA PHE A 149 -21.80 18.24 -12.25
C PHE A 149 -21.31 17.12 -13.17
N ASN A 150 -21.89 17.04 -14.38
CA ASN A 150 -21.61 15.98 -15.37
C ASN A 150 -21.78 14.56 -14.79
N GLY A 151 -22.83 14.38 -13.99
CA GLY A 151 -23.04 13.22 -13.11
C GLY A 151 -23.23 13.67 -11.67
N GLU A 152 -23.73 12.77 -10.84
CA GLU A 152 -23.76 12.96 -9.39
C GLU A 152 -22.34 12.75 -8.83
N GLN A 153 -21.83 13.73 -8.08
CA GLN A 153 -20.49 13.69 -7.48
C GLN A 153 -20.66 13.70 -5.97
N ASN A 154 -20.39 12.58 -5.32
CA ASN A 154 -20.42 12.45 -3.87
C ASN A 154 -19.02 12.64 -3.32
N PHE A 155 -18.91 13.35 -2.19
CA PHE A 155 -17.63 13.49 -1.52
C PHE A 155 -17.81 13.50 -0.01
N ARG A 156 -16.79 13.01 0.69
CA ARG A 156 -16.62 13.11 2.13
C ARG A 156 -15.14 13.38 2.40
N ILE A 157 -14.86 14.40 3.19
CA ILE A 157 -13.50 14.71 3.66
C ILE A 157 -13.56 14.96 5.15
N GLY A 158 -12.52 14.61 5.89
CA GLY A 158 -12.53 14.81 7.33
C GLY A 158 -11.36 14.18 8.04
N PHE A 159 -11.30 14.44 9.35
CA PHE A 159 -10.33 13.80 10.23
C PHE A 159 -11.00 13.09 11.41
N TYR A 160 -10.26 12.13 11.96
CA TYR A 160 -10.61 11.38 13.15
C TYR A 160 -9.42 11.45 14.12
N SER A 161 -9.73 11.80 15.37
CA SER A 161 -8.84 11.78 16.52
C SER A 161 -9.35 10.72 17.49
N ALA A 162 -8.47 9.79 17.88
CA ALA A 162 -8.83 8.68 18.75
C ALA A 162 -9.02 9.10 20.21
N GLU A 163 -9.64 8.22 21.01
CA GLU A 163 -9.57 8.31 22.47
C GLU A 163 -8.08 8.33 22.90
N ASP A 164 -7.74 9.19 23.87
CA ASP A 164 -6.38 9.48 24.36
C ASP A 164 -5.44 10.28 23.44
N GLU A 165 -5.81 10.55 22.19
CA GLU A 165 -5.10 11.51 21.33
C GLU A 165 -5.68 12.92 21.54
N GLU A 166 -4.82 13.95 21.65
CA GLU A 166 -5.27 15.34 21.68
C GLU A 166 -6.00 15.70 20.37
N ILE A 167 -7.28 16.07 20.46
CA ILE A 167 -7.99 16.71 19.35
C ILE A 167 -7.25 18.01 19.00
N PRO A 168 -6.76 18.15 17.76
CA PRO A 168 -5.99 19.32 17.36
C PRO A 168 -6.77 20.62 17.63
N ARG A 169 -6.07 21.64 18.15
CA ARG A 169 -6.64 22.98 18.32
C ARG A 169 -7.15 23.54 16.99
N GLU A 170 -6.40 23.29 15.91
CA GLU A 170 -6.79 23.66 14.56
C GLU A 170 -6.37 22.56 13.57
N VAL A 171 -7.26 22.20 12.65
CA VAL A 171 -6.92 21.39 11.48
C VAL A 171 -7.33 22.15 10.24
N ARG A 172 -6.44 22.22 9.25
CA ARG A 172 -6.82 22.59 7.88
C ARG A 172 -6.60 21.40 6.98
N GLU A 173 -7.68 20.94 6.39
CA GLU A 173 -7.67 19.89 5.39
C GLU A 173 -8.09 20.51 4.05
N VAL A 174 -7.30 20.26 3.01
CA VAL A 174 -7.62 20.68 1.65
C VAL A 174 -7.55 19.48 0.74
N LEU A 175 -8.70 19.10 0.18
CA LEU A 175 -8.80 18.16 -0.93
C LEU A 175 -8.95 18.93 -2.22
N THR A 176 -8.11 18.66 -3.21
CA THR A 176 -8.38 19.05 -4.60
C THR A 176 -8.57 17.81 -5.44
N VAL A 177 -9.74 17.72 -6.08
CA VAL A 177 -10.05 16.68 -7.07
C VAL A 177 -9.91 17.28 -8.46
N VAL A 178 -9.13 16.62 -9.31
CA VAL A 178 -9.02 16.93 -10.74
C VAL A 178 -9.64 15.78 -11.52
N PRO A 179 -10.96 15.82 -11.81
CA PRO A 179 -11.69 14.66 -12.33
C PRO A 179 -11.51 14.43 -13.83
N TYR A 180 -10.83 15.34 -14.55
CA TYR A 180 -10.61 15.24 -16.00
C TYR A 180 -11.86 14.92 -16.86
N LEU A 181 -13.04 15.40 -16.47
CA LEU A 181 -14.35 15.05 -17.08
C LEU A 181 -14.48 15.21 -18.62
N ALA A 182 -13.57 15.93 -19.26
CA ALA A 182 -13.55 16.12 -20.72
C ALA A 182 -12.43 15.33 -21.43
N TYR A 183 -11.66 14.51 -20.70
CA TYR A 183 -10.47 13.80 -21.17
C TYR A 183 -10.56 12.34 -20.74
N ALA A 184 -9.97 11.44 -21.52
CA ALA A 184 -9.84 10.03 -21.15
C ALA A 184 -8.64 9.86 -20.19
N ARG A 185 -8.78 10.38 -18.97
CA ARG A 185 -7.77 10.34 -17.92
C ARG A 185 -8.45 10.12 -16.57
N ASP A 186 -7.81 9.30 -15.73
CA ASP A 186 -8.25 9.02 -14.37
C ASP A 186 -8.14 10.27 -13.47
N PRO A 187 -8.96 10.38 -12.41
CA PRO A 187 -8.95 11.53 -11.51
C PRO A 187 -7.63 11.65 -10.72
N GLU A 188 -7.25 12.88 -10.38
CA GLU A 188 -6.17 13.15 -9.41
C GLU A 188 -6.70 13.71 -8.11
N PHE A 189 -6.08 13.29 -7.01
CA PHE A 189 -6.40 13.72 -5.66
C PHE A 189 -5.17 14.39 -5.04
N TYR A 190 -5.36 15.59 -4.52
CA TYR A 190 -4.35 16.33 -3.80
C TYR A 190 -4.89 16.58 -2.40
N LEU A 191 -4.28 15.98 -1.40
CA LEU A 191 -4.66 16.12 -0.01
C LEU A 191 -3.57 16.87 0.74
N ASN A 192 -3.96 17.94 1.42
CA ASN A 192 -3.09 18.69 2.31
C ASN A 192 -3.71 18.71 3.70
N VAL A 193 -2.93 18.33 4.70
CA VAL A 193 -3.37 18.30 6.10
C VAL A 193 -2.39 19.11 6.93
N GLU A 194 -2.91 20.12 7.62
CA GLU A 194 -2.15 21.02 8.48
C GLU A 194 -2.76 21.02 9.90
N PRO A 195 -2.39 20.06 10.76
CA PRO A 195 -2.86 20.01 12.14
C PRO A 195 -2.00 20.92 13.03
N VAL A 196 -2.62 21.46 14.07
CA VAL A 196 -1.97 22.28 15.11
C VAL A 196 -2.45 21.79 16.47
N PHE A 197 -1.54 21.22 17.24
CA PHE A 197 -1.77 20.79 18.63
C PHE A 197 -1.29 21.86 19.62
N ASP A 198 -1.81 21.83 20.84
CA ASP A 198 -1.30 22.62 21.96
C ASP A 198 -0.09 21.93 22.62
N GLY A 199 -0.08 20.60 22.64
CA GLY A 199 1.02 19.76 23.13
C GLY A 199 1.99 19.31 22.04
N GLU A 200 2.50 18.08 22.20
CA GLU A 200 3.27 17.39 21.17
C GLU A 200 2.37 16.95 20.02
N ASN A 201 2.94 16.72 18.84
CA ASN A 201 2.17 16.19 17.71
C ASN A 201 1.60 14.82 18.09
N GLN A 202 0.32 14.63 17.78
CA GLN A 202 -0.43 13.41 18.05
C GLN A 202 -0.76 12.69 16.76
N ASP A 203 -1.31 11.49 16.86
CA ASP A 203 -1.75 10.72 15.70
C ASP A 203 -3.07 11.29 15.15
N LEU A 204 -3.26 11.17 13.83
CA LEU A 204 -4.48 11.61 13.17
C LEU A 204 -4.80 10.71 12.00
N SER A 205 -6.07 10.36 11.84
CA SER A 205 -6.58 9.70 10.64
C SER A 205 -7.32 10.72 9.78
N VAL A 206 -7.14 10.67 8.47
CA VAL A 206 -7.85 11.49 7.49
C VAL A 206 -8.54 10.59 6.48
N LEU A 207 -9.77 10.94 6.14
CA LEU A 207 -10.60 10.21 5.20
C LEU A 207 -10.93 11.10 4.01
N VAL A 208 -10.79 10.54 2.81
CA VAL A 208 -11.27 11.12 1.56
C VAL A 208 -12.09 10.08 0.83
N GLU A 209 -13.37 10.37 0.65
CA GLU A 209 -14.27 9.62 -0.22
C GLU A 209 -14.64 10.51 -1.40
N TYR A 210 -14.61 9.96 -2.60
CA TYR A 210 -15.07 10.60 -3.80
C TYR A 210 -15.71 9.58 -4.72
N GLY A 211 -16.96 9.81 -5.09
CA GLY A 211 -17.72 8.90 -5.95
C GLY A 211 -18.37 9.63 -7.10
N ASN A 212 -18.32 9.04 -8.29
CA ASN A 212 -19.18 9.46 -9.40
C ASN A 212 -19.52 8.34 -10.38
N ASP A 213 -20.54 8.58 -11.21
CA ASP A 213 -21.05 7.60 -12.17
C ASP A 213 -20.02 7.12 -13.22
N VAL A 214 -18.93 7.86 -13.44
CA VAL A 214 -17.96 7.60 -14.51
C VAL A 214 -16.77 6.79 -14.03
N PHE A 215 -16.25 7.10 -12.83
CA PHE A 215 -15.03 6.51 -12.28
C PHE A 215 -15.29 5.55 -11.11
N GLY A 216 -16.54 5.50 -10.62
CA GLY A 216 -16.91 4.71 -9.45
C GLY A 216 -16.59 5.45 -8.14
N GLU A 217 -16.56 4.69 -7.06
CA GLU A 217 -16.24 5.19 -5.72
C GLU A 217 -14.75 4.97 -5.41
N HIS A 218 -14.15 5.99 -4.80
CA HIS A 218 -12.77 5.99 -4.34
C HIS A 218 -12.74 6.38 -2.87
N HIS A 219 -12.07 5.57 -2.06
CA HIS A 219 -11.87 5.82 -0.64
C HIS A 219 -10.36 5.81 -0.38
N ILE A 220 -9.85 6.90 0.18
CA ILE A 220 -8.46 7.04 0.62
C ILE A 220 -8.50 7.34 2.11
N MET A 221 -7.84 6.51 2.90
CA MET A 221 -7.65 6.72 4.32
C MET A 221 -6.16 6.86 4.61
N LEU A 222 -5.78 7.95 5.27
CA LEU A 222 -4.40 8.23 5.65
C LEU A 222 -4.31 8.33 7.16
N ASP A 223 -3.54 7.44 7.79
CA ASP A 223 -3.18 7.58 9.19
C ASP A 223 -1.77 8.15 9.28
N TYR A 224 -1.59 9.19 10.10
CA TYR A 224 -0.33 9.87 10.33
C TYR A 224 0.18 9.60 11.73
N PHE A 225 1.46 9.18 11.84
CA PHE A 225 2.14 8.84 13.08
C PHE A 225 3.51 9.54 13.17
N PRO A 226 3.63 10.71 13.82
CA PRO A 226 2.54 11.60 14.23
C PRO A 226 2.02 12.45 13.07
N ALA A 227 0.91 13.15 13.29
CA ALA A 227 0.34 14.10 12.34
C ALA A 227 1.11 15.43 12.34
N ILE A 228 1.64 15.79 11.18
CA ILE A 228 2.33 17.05 10.91
C ILE A 228 1.85 17.64 9.59
N ASN A 229 2.23 18.88 9.27
CA ASN A 229 1.94 19.47 7.97
C ASN A 229 2.52 18.60 6.84
N THR A 230 1.61 17.95 6.12
CA THR A 230 1.91 16.96 5.09
C THR A 230 0.98 17.17 3.89
N MET A 231 1.57 17.24 2.71
CA MET A 231 0.88 17.21 1.44
C MET A 231 1.12 15.87 0.77
N ILE A 232 0.03 15.15 0.48
CA ILE A 232 0.04 13.87 -0.22
C ILE A 232 -0.77 14.03 -1.51
N LYS A 233 -0.12 13.82 -2.64
CA LYS A 233 -0.76 13.71 -3.94
C LYS A 233 -0.90 12.25 -4.31
N VAL A 234 -2.12 11.82 -4.60
CA VAL A 234 -2.45 10.49 -5.10
C VAL A 234 -3.04 10.62 -6.51
N THR A 235 -2.42 9.95 -7.47
CA THR A 235 -2.89 9.90 -8.86
C THR A 235 -3.09 8.45 -9.26
N PRO A 236 -4.27 7.87 -8.98
CA PRO A 236 -4.61 6.55 -9.46
C PRO A 236 -4.71 6.57 -10.99
N SER A 237 -4.31 5.47 -11.62
CA SER A 237 -4.56 5.18 -13.01
C SER A 237 -5.22 3.81 -13.12
N LEU A 238 -6.55 3.81 -13.11
CA LEU A 238 -7.40 2.64 -12.94
C LEU A 238 -7.23 1.66 -14.10
N GLY A 239 -7.14 2.16 -15.33
CA GLY A 239 -6.96 1.31 -16.52
C GLY A 239 -5.59 0.63 -16.61
N LEU A 240 -4.60 1.07 -15.82
CA LEU A 240 -3.24 0.54 -15.82
C LEU A 240 -2.87 -0.20 -14.53
N GLY A 241 -3.77 -0.25 -13.54
CA GLY A 241 -3.45 -0.78 -12.21
C GLY A 241 -2.30 -0.01 -11.54
N LYS A 242 -2.15 1.29 -11.80
CA LYS A 242 -1.05 2.11 -11.26
C LYS A 242 -1.58 3.17 -10.31
N MET A 243 -0.77 3.55 -9.33
CA MET A 243 -1.02 4.63 -8.40
C MET A 243 0.28 5.42 -8.23
N ASN A 244 0.29 6.68 -8.65
CA ASN A 244 1.41 7.56 -8.38
C ASN A 244 1.17 8.29 -7.07
N VAL A 245 2.19 8.35 -6.23
CA VAL A 245 2.13 8.97 -4.90
C VAL A 245 3.29 9.94 -4.78
N SER A 246 3.00 11.15 -4.34
CA SER A 246 4.01 12.15 -3.97
C SER A 246 3.69 12.66 -2.58
N ILE A 247 4.70 12.71 -1.73
CA ILE A 247 4.61 13.16 -0.34
C ILE A 247 5.60 14.29 -0.14
N GLU A 248 5.12 15.42 0.37
CA GLU A 248 5.91 16.57 0.77
C GLU A 248 5.52 16.94 2.21
N ARG A 249 6.51 17.08 3.10
CA ARG A 249 6.29 17.40 4.52
C ARG A 249 7.26 18.46 5.00
N ASN A 250 6.80 19.28 5.93
CA ASN A 250 7.53 20.45 6.43
C ASN A 250 7.99 20.31 7.89
N ALA A 251 8.61 19.17 8.24
CA ALA A 251 9.17 18.94 9.57
C ALA A 251 10.44 18.10 9.53
N ASP A 252 11.21 18.13 10.63
CA ASP A 252 12.42 17.32 10.83
C ASP A 252 12.18 16.13 11.78
N ILE A 253 10.92 15.81 12.03
CA ILE A 253 10.50 14.68 12.86
C ILE A 253 10.30 13.46 11.93
N GLU A 254 10.64 12.27 12.40
CA GLU A 254 10.29 11.02 11.71
C GLU A 254 8.77 10.88 11.65
N GLN A 255 8.26 10.40 10.51
CA GLN A 255 6.83 10.26 10.29
C GLN A 255 6.58 8.94 9.58
N THR A 256 5.60 8.21 10.09
CA THR A 256 5.00 7.06 9.42
C THR A 256 3.64 7.46 8.87
N VAL A 257 3.37 7.08 7.62
CA VAL A 257 2.05 7.23 7.00
C VAL A 257 1.54 5.87 6.59
N ARG A 258 0.33 5.53 7.00
CA ARG A 258 -0.41 4.37 6.51
C ARG A 258 -1.49 4.85 5.56
N MET A 259 -1.34 4.52 4.28
CA MET A 259 -2.32 4.82 3.25
C MET A 259 -3.10 3.56 2.93
N ARG A 260 -4.43 3.65 3.00
CA ARG A 260 -5.36 2.64 2.51
C ARG A 260 -6.11 3.25 1.34
N TYR A 261 -6.08 2.55 0.20
CA TYR A 261 -6.84 2.94 -0.98
C TYR A 261 -7.82 1.83 -1.34
N GLU A 262 -9.08 2.22 -1.53
CA GLU A 262 -10.13 1.35 -2.03
C GLU A 262 -10.79 1.98 -3.27
N GLY A 263 -10.87 1.20 -4.33
CA GLY A 263 -11.58 1.51 -5.57
C GLY A 263 -11.71 0.22 -6.38
N THR A 264 -11.29 0.21 -7.64
CA THR A 264 -11.18 -1.04 -8.42
C THR A 264 -10.17 -2.03 -7.88
N ILE A 265 -9.21 -1.54 -7.08
CA ILE A 265 -8.22 -2.32 -6.34
C ILE A 265 -8.24 -1.88 -4.88
N GLN A 266 -7.81 -2.77 -3.99
CA GLN A 266 -7.62 -2.47 -2.57
C GLN A 266 -6.15 -2.68 -2.21
N VAL A 267 -5.52 -1.63 -1.69
CA VAL A 267 -4.10 -1.65 -1.33
C VAL A 267 -3.86 -0.89 -0.02
N ASN A 268 -3.05 -1.49 0.85
CA ASN A 268 -2.48 -0.82 2.01
C ASN A 268 -0.99 -0.59 1.77
N VAL A 269 -0.54 0.64 2.04
CA VAL A 269 0.85 1.04 1.96
C VAL A 269 1.23 1.70 3.28
N THR A 270 2.16 1.11 4.01
CA THR A 270 2.78 1.74 5.17
C THR A 270 4.16 2.23 4.78
N ILE A 271 4.46 3.50 5.05
CA ILE A 271 5.77 4.11 4.77
C ILE A 271 6.30 4.68 6.07
N GLU A 272 7.48 4.23 6.47
CA GLU A 272 8.18 4.64 7.69
C GLU A 272 9.41 5.48 7.32
N ASP A 273 9.80 6.38 8.22
CA ASP A 273 10.95 7.29 8.04
C ASP A 273 10.87 8.13 6.76
N ILE A 274 9.66 8.60 6.44
CA ILE A 274 9.38 9.40 5.24
C ILE A 274 10.34 10.60 5.19
N PRO A 275 11.08 10.88 4.11
CA PRO A 275 11.91 12.08 4.00
C PRO A 275 11.06 13.34 3.78
N ARG A 276 11.66 14.54 3.78
CA ARG A 276 10.93 15.79 3.54
C ARG A 276 10.17 15.80 2.20
N THR A 277 10.74 15.17 1.18
CA THR A 277 10.12 15.01 -0.13
C THR A 277 10.40 13.61 -0.66
N MET A 278 9.36 12.91 -1.09
CA MET A 278 9.48 11.68 -1.86
C MET A 278 8.39 11.60 -2.92
N ALA A 279 8.73 11.05 -4.08
CA ALA A 279 7.78 10.78 -5.14
C ALA A 279 8.08 9.41 -5.74
N PHE A 280 7.04 8.61 -5.91
CA PHE A 280 7.15 7.26 -6.44
C PHE A 280 5.86 6.84 -7.14
N SER A 281 5.97 5.82 -7.99
CA SER A 281 4.83 5.14 -8.58
C SER A 281 4.76 3.73 -8.05
N LEU A 282 3.57 3.30 -7.65
CA LEU A 282 3.26 1.90 -7.41
C LEU A 282 2.41 1.37 -8.57
N GLY A 283 2.76 0.22 -9.12
CA GLY A 283 1.96 -0.54 -10.07
C GLY A 283 1.57 -1.86 -9.46
N PHE A 284 0.35 -2.31 -9.72
CA PHE A 284 -0.25 -3.49 -9.10
C PHE A 284 -1.12 -4.26 -10.09
N SER A 285 -1.12 -5.59 -9.97
CA SER A 285 -2.17 -6.48 -10.48
C SER A 285 -2.22 -7.74 -9.61
N ASP A 286 -3.06 -8.72 -9.95
CA ASP A 286 -3.34 -9.94 -9.18
C ASP A 286 -2.12 -10.74 -8.69
N ASN A 287 -0.95 -10.52 -9.25
CA ASN A 287 0.29 -11.24 -8.93
C ASN A 287 1.52 -10.36 -9.12
N TYR A 288 1.34 -9.04 -9.14
CA TYR A 288 2.34 -8.11 -9.60
C TYR A 288 2.40 -6.88 -8.70
N VAL A 289 3.62 -6.45 -8.39
CA VAL A 289 3.84 -5.14 -7.80
C VAL A 289 5.11 -4.52 -8.37
N GLU A 290 5.07 -3.22 -8.63
CA GLU A 290 6.20 -2.44 -9.09
C GLU A 290 6.25 -1.13 -8.34
N TYR A 291 7.39 -0.83 -7.75
CA TYR A 291 7.71 0.49 -7.24
C TYR A 291 8.75 1.13 -8.14
N LYS A 292 8.59 2.41 -8.43
CA LYS A 292 9.60 3.19 -9.13
C LYS A 292 9.68 4.60 -8.59
N ALA A 293 10.89 5.08 -8.37
CA ALA A 293 11.20 6.43 -7.98
C ALA A 293 12.41 6.96 -8.75
N ASP A 294 12.56 8.28 -8.77
CA ASP A 294 13.71 8.93 -9.39
C ASP A 294 14.98 8.84 -8.53
N ASP A 295 14.82 8.58 -7.22
CA ASP A 295 15.93 8.43 -6.28
C ASP A 295 15.67 7.32 -5.24
N GLU A 296 16.70 7.02 -4.45
CA GLU A 296 16.59 6.13 -3.30
C GLU A 296 16.19 6.89 -2.05
N PHE A 297 15.48 6.22 -1.14
CA PHE A 297 15.09 6.81 0.12
C PHE A 297 15.51 5.92 1.29
N ASN A 298 16.07 6.55 2.32
CA ASN A 298 16.24 5.92 3.63
C ASN A 298 14.90 5.88 4.37
N ALA A 299 13.94 5.17 3.77
CA ALA A 299 12.59 4.94 4.23
C ALA A 299 12.28 3.46 4.00
N SER A 300 11.37 2.93 4.82
CA SER A 300 10.87 1.56 4.68
C SER A 300 9.44 1.60 4.17
N MET A 301 9.07 0.63 3.33
CA MET A 301 7.72 0.51 2.80
C MET A 301 7.21 -0.91 2.96
N MET A 302 6.00 -1.04 3.47
CA MET A 302 5.23 -2.27 3.45
C MET A 302 4.03 -2.11 2.53
N VAL A 303 3.78 -3.10 1.69
CA VAL A 303 2.65 -3.15 0.76
C VAL A 303 1.87 -4.43 1.01
N GLU A 304 0.56 -4.27 1.22
CA GLU A 304 -0.39 -5.37 1.31
C GLU A 304 -1.45 -5.16 0.22
N LEU A 305 -1.60 -6.16 -0.64
CA LEU A 305 -2.64 -6.18 -1.67
C LEU A 305 -3.74 -7.14 -1.25
N PHE A 306 -4.98 -6.66 -1.21
CA PHE A 306 -6.09 -7.48 -0.76
C PHE A 306 -6.31 -8.66 -1.72
N GLY A 307 -6.50 -9.86 -1.16
CA GLY A 307 -6.64 -11.10 -1.91
C GLY A 307 -5.33 -11.82 -2.25
N LEU A 308 -4.17 -11.27 -1.88
CA LEU A 308 -2.89 -11.99 -1.93
C LEU A 308 -2.53 -12.60 -0.58
N GLU A 309 -1.92 -13.78 -0.61
CA GLU A 309 -1.40 -14.46 0.58
C GLU A 309 -0.10 -13.85 1.11
N TYR A 310 0.56 -13.01 0.30
CA TYR A 310 1.88 -12.47 0.60
C TYR A 310 1.85 -10.94 0.69
N LEU A 311 2.54 -10.44 1.70
CA LEU A 311 2.88 -9.03 1.87
C LEU A 311 4.31 -8.78 1.41
N MET A 312 4.59 -7.53 1.11
CA MET A 312 5.91 -7.08 0.71
C MET A 312 6.43 -6.05 1.68
N ARG A 313 7.69 -6.18 2.09
CA ARG A 313 8.41 -5.18 2.86
C ARG A 313 9.75 -4.87 2.19
N VAL A 314 10.02 -3.58 2.03
CA VAL A 314 11.27 -3.09 1.48
C VAL A 314 11.87 -2.09 2.45
N GLU A 315 13.00 -2.43 3.03
CA GLU A 315 13.78 -1.51 3.85
C GLU A 315 14.78 -0.80 2.95
N TYR A 316 14.95 0.50 3.14
CA TYR A 316 15.74 1.35 2.25
C TYR A 316 15.24 1.26 0.79
N LEU A 317 14.22 2.07 0.49
CA LEU A 317 13.55 2.10 -0.81
C LEU A 317 14.54 2.29 -1.98
N PRO A 318 14.61 1.31 -2.92
CA PRO A 318 15.47 1.36 -4.10
C PRO A 318 14.92 2.35 -5.13
N ARG A 319 15.58 2.54 -6.27
CA ARG A 319 14.99 3.35 -7.37
C ARG A 319 13.89 2.61 -8.11
N HIS A 320 14.01 1.29 -8.22
CA HIS A 320 13.02 0.46 -8.91
C HIS A 320 13.04 -0.92 -8.28
N PHE A 321 11.87 -1.40 -7.91
CA PHE A 321 11.67 -2.84 -7.72
C PHE A 321 10.44 -3.27 -8.48
N LYS A 322 10.45 -4.51 -8.95
CA LYS A 322 9.35 -5.13 -9.66
C LYS A 322 9.31 -6.59 -9.26
N ALA A 323 8.17 -7.06 -8.78
CA ALA A 323 7.97 -8.44 -8.40
C ALA A 323 6.71 -9.01 -9.04
N GLN A 324 6.81 -10.25 -9.50
CA GLN A 324 5.71 -11.02 -10.04
C GLN A 324 5.70 -12.40 -9.36
N PHE A 325 4.62 -12.71 -8.65
CA PHE A 325 4.49 -13.91 -7.83
C PHE A 325 3.54 -14.89 -8.51
N THR A 326 4.09 -15.72 -9.38
CA THR A 326 3.36 -16.86 -9.97
C THR A 326 4.15 -18.16 -9.82
N GLN A 327 3.64 -19.26 -10.38
CA GLN A 327 4.43 -20.49 -10.52
C GLN A 327 5.75 -20.22 -11.24
N GLU A 328 5.73 -19.33 -12.25
CA GLU A 328 6.91 -18.72 -12.85
C GLU A 328 7.06 -17.29 -12.31
N GLY A 329 7.87 -17.12 -11.28
CA GLY A 329 8.03 -15.82 -10.63
C GLY A 329 9.25 -15.05 -11.12
N TYR A 330 9.23 -13.76 -10.80
CA TYR A 330 10.23 -12.81 -11.25
C TYR A 330 10.39 -11.70 -10.23
N ILE A 331 11.63 -11.35 -9.90
CA ILE A 331 11.99 -10.15 -9.15
C ILE A 331 13.04 -9.38 -9.95
N TYR A 332 12.88 -8.08 -10.02
CA TYR A 332 13.86 -7.13 -10.51
C TYR A 332 14.05 -6.03 -9.49
N LEU A 333 15.30 -5.69 -9.24
CA LEU A 333 15.71 -4.70 -8.25
C LEU A 333 16.80 -3.82 -8.85
N TYR A 334 16.70 -2.51 -8.64
CA TYR A 334 17.71 -1.54 -9.01
C TYR A 334 17.97 -0.53 -7.89
N THR A 335 19.15 -0.60 -7.28
CA THR A 335 19.58 0.24 -6.14
C THR A 335 21.08 0.52 -6.23
N ASN A 336 21.55 1.70 -5.82
CA ASN A 336 22.97 2.05 -5.83
C ASN A 336 23.64 1.87 -4.47
N GLN A 337 22.90 1.41 -3.45
CA GLN A 337 23.38 1.30 -2.08
C GLN A 337 23.10 -0.08 -1.48
N ARG A 338 24.11 -0.66 -0.79
CA ARG A 338 24.03 -1.98 -0.11
C ARG A 338 23.27 -1.89 1.20
N LYS A 339 22.06 -1.36 1.15
CA LYS A 339 21.17 -1.16 2.30
C LYS A 339 19.78 -1.71 2.06
N THR A 340 19.39 -1.91 0.80
CA THR A 340 18.08 -2.45 0.47
C THR A 340 17.96 -3.88 0.96
N THR A 341 16.94 -4.11 1.79
CA THR A 341 16.45 -5.42 2.19
C THR A 341 15.06 -5.56 1.59
N PHE A 342 14.83 -6.60 0.80
CA PHE A 342 13.52 -6.89 0.23
C PHE A 342 13.02 -8.22 0.76
N ILE A 343 11.80 -8.19 1.29
CA ILE A 343 11.13 -9.30 1.95
C ILE A 343 9.77 -9.46 1.31
N VAL A 344 9.44 -10.69 0.94
CA VAL A 344 8.08 -11.11 0.60
C VAL A 344 7.76 -12.25 1.51
N ALA A 345 6.69 -12.14 2.28
CA ALA A 345 6.38 -13.12 3.30
C ALA A 345 4.87 -13.30 3.39
N ASN A 346 4.42 -14.44 3.93
CA ASN A 346 3.01 -14.63 4.24
C ASN A 346 2.62 -13.98 5.58
N ASP A 347 3.60 -13.67 6.44
CA ASP A 347 3.43 -12.98 7.72
C ASP A 347 4.71 -12.18 8.04
N VAL A 348 4.59 -10.97 8.58
CA VAL A 348 5.75 -10.10 8.86
C VAL A 348 6.54 -10.59 10.08
N GLU A 349 5.85 -11.06 11.12
CA GLU A 349 6.45 -11.33 12.42
C GLU A 349 6.93 -12.78 12.53
N THR A 350 6.18 -13.70 11.94
CA THR A 350 6.37 -15.15 12.03
C THR A 350 6.13 -15.83 10.68
N PRO A 351 6.94 -15.52 9.65
CA PRO A 351 6.75 -16.08 8.32
C PRO A 351 6.93 -17.60 8.31
N THR A 352 5.97 -18.31 7.71
CA THR A 352 6.13 -19.75 7.38
C THR A 352 6.56 -19.96 5.93
N SER A 353 6.38 -18.93 5.09
CA SER A 353 6.87 -18.88 3.71
C SER A 353 7.38 -17.47 3.44
N TYR A 354 8.62 -17.35 3.00
CA TYR A 354 9.20 -16.05 2.66
C TYR A 354 10.29 -16.14 1.60
N PHE A 355 10.53 -15.01 0.97
CA PHE A 355 11.66 -14.70 0.13
C PHE A 355 12.34 -13.47 0.73
N LEU A 356 13.64 -13.57 1.00
CA LEU A 356 14.47 -12.50 1.54
C LEU A 356 15.66 -12.29 0.60
N ILE A 357 15.95 -11.03 0.31
CA ILE A 357 17.14 -10.64 -0.40
C ILE A 357 17.75 -9.37 0.20
N THR A 358 19.06 -9.41 0.44
CA THR A 358 19.79 -8.28 1.05
C THR A 358 21.12 -8.01 0.34
N ASN A 359 21.80 -6.94 0.77
CA ASN A 359 23.13 -6.55 0.31
C ASN A 359 23.20 -6.22 -1.21
N LEU A 360 22.13 -5.62 -1.72
CA LEU A 360 21.94 -5.31 -3.14
C LEU A 360 22.69 -4.04 -3.60
N THR A 361 23.39 -4.05 -4.75
CA THR A 361 23.94 -2.84 -5.42
C THR A 361 24.10 -2.96 -6.93
N GLY A 362 23.28 -2.25 -7.70
CA GLY A 362 23.23 -2.12 -9.16
C GLY A 362 21.85 -2.58 -9.66
N GLU A 363 21.79 -3.38 -10.73
CA GLU A 363 20.63 -4.20 -11.17
C GLU A 363 20.75 -5.71 -10.85
N ALA A 364 19.69 -6.33 -10.30
CA ALA A 364 19.57 -7.78 -10.10
C ALA A 364 18.21 -8.31 -10.58
N ILE A 365 18.24 -9.52 -11.13
CA ILE A 365 17.08 -10.25 -11.66
C ILE A 365 17.07 -11.64 -11.05
N ILE A 366 15.93 -12.02 -10.48
CA ILE A 366 15.72 -13.36 -9.94
C ILE A 366 14.50 -13.95 -10.59
N ARG A 367 14.60 -15.21 -11.00
CA ARG A 367 13.49 -15.94 -11.64
C ARG A 367 13.41 -17.32 -11.04
N TRP A 368 12.20 -17.83 -10.97
CA TRP A 368 11.98 -19.20 -10.53
C TRP A 368 10.82 -19.83 -11.27
N ALA A 369 10.88 -21.15 -11.40
CA ALA A 369 9.74 -22.00 -11.69
C ALA A 369 9.80 -23.21 -10.77
N LEU A 370 8.76 -23.42 -9.96
CA LEU A 370 8.72 -24.51 -8.98
C LEU A 370 7.82 -25.65 -9.48
N GLY A 371 8.33 -26.88 -9.39
CA GLY A 371 7.63 -28.09 -9.83
C GLY A 371 8.55 -29.29 -9.91
N THR A 372 8.06 -30.41 -10.44
CA THR A 372 8.89 -31.59 -10.75
C THR A 372 9.92 -31.28 -11.85
N GLN A 373 9.62 -30.31 -12.70
CA GLN A 373 10.56 -29.60 -13.56
C GLN A 373 10.56 -28.15 -13.13
N GLY A 374 11.74 -27.55 -13.00
CA GLY A 374 11.84 -26.20 -12.47
C GLY A 374 13.23 -25.63 -12.56
N PHE A 375 13.34 -24.37 -12.15
CA PHE A 375 14.60 -23.65 -12.09
C PHE A 375 14.58 -22.56 -11.03
N VAL A 376 15.78 -22.12 -10.65
CA VAL A 376 16.03 -20.83 -10.01
C VAL A 376 17.20 -20.19 -10.75
N THR A 377 17.04 -18.94 -11.17
CA THR A 377 18.14 -18.13 -11.69
C THR A 377 18.29 -16.86 -10.89
N VAL A 378 19.53 -16.47 -10.66
CA VAL A 378 19.92 -15.20 -10.06
C VAL A 378 20.98 -14.59 -10.97
N ASP A 379 20.63 -13.49 -11.61
CA ASP A 379 21.51 -12.71 -12.46
C ASP A 379 21.74 -11.33 -11.82
N GLY A 380 22.99 -10.92 -11.70
CA GLY A 380 23.41 -9.66 -11.08
C GLY A 380 24.06 -9.83 -9.70
N PHE A 381 24.88 -8.83 -9.37
CA PHE A 381 25.76 -8.61 -8.20
C PHE A 381 26.52 -9.79 -7.61
N GLN A 382 27.79 -9.49 -7.32
CA GLN A 382 28.53 -10.17 -6.25
C GLN A 382 28.17 -9.56 -4.88
N GLY A 383 27.88 -10.42 -3.92
CA GLY A 383 27.57 -10.14 -2.53
C GLY A 383 26.09 -10.33 -2.12
N VAL A 384 25.20 -10.69 -3.05
CA VAL A 384 23.77 -10.88 -2.71
C VAL A 384 23.61 -12.00 -1.72
N HIS A 385 22.86 -11.75 -0.65
CA HIS A 385 22.34 -12.84 0.18
C HIS A 385 20.89 -13.06 -0.23
N ALA A 386 20.60 -14.27 -0.73
CA ALA A 386 19.27 -14.68 -1.14
C ALA A 386 18.85 -15.87 -0.27
N GLU A 387 17.67 -15.77 0.32
CA GLU A 387 17.05 -16.82 1.10
C GLU A 387 15.60 -17.00 0.66
N THR A 388 15.16 -18.24 0.53
CA THR A 388 13.80 -18.58 0.22
C THR A 388 13.41 -19.77 1.05
N HIS A 389 12.26 -19.67 1.69
CA HIS A 389 11.65 -20.74 2.43
C HIS A 389 10.18 -20.83 2.01
N ALA A 390 9.73 -22.00 1.60
CA ALA A 390 8.33 -22.24 1.28
C ALA A 390 7.93 -23.66 1.71
N ALA A 391 6.82 -23.74 2.45
CA ALA A 391 6.19 -25.00 2.82
C ALA A 391 4.72 -24.95 2.39
N VAL A 392 4.40 -25.52 1.23
CA VAL A 392 3.05 -25.47 0.63
C VAL A 392 2.59 -26.88 0.29
N GLY A 393 1.61 -27.39 1.04
CA GLY A 393 1.13 -28.77 0.88
C GLY A 393 2.27 -29.77 1.11
N ASN A 394 2.61 -30.54 0.07
CA ASN A 394 3.72 -31.51 0.11
C ASN A 394 5.01 -31.00 -0.55
N LEU A 395 5.08 -29.71 -0.91
CA LEU A 395 6.28 -29.06 -1.39
C LEU A 395 7.02 -28.45 -0.20
N TYR A 396 8.28 -28.85 -0.02
CA TYR A 396 9.23 -28.15 0.82
C TYR A 396 10.33 -27.57 -0.07
N PHE A 397 10.56 -26.28 0.05
CA PHE A 397 11.64 -25.59 -0.63
C PHE A 397 12.39 -24.69 0.36
N HIS A 398 13.69 -24.90 0.46
CA HIS A 398 14.61 -24.04 1.18
C HIS A 398 15.83 -23.78 0.31
N PHE A 399 16.10 -22.51 0.05
CA PHE A 399 17.26 -22.07 -0.69
C PHE A 399 17.93 -20.95 0.09
N TYR A 400 19.24 -21.06 0.26
CA TYR A 400 20.06 -20.04 0.88
C TYR A 400 21.41 -19.99 0.15
N ALA A 401 21.83 -18.79 -0.23
CA ALA A 401 23.11 -18.58 -0.88
C ALA A 401 23.65 -17.17 -0.63
N GLU A 402 24.97 -17.09 -0.41
CA GLU A 402 25.75 -15.86 -0.56
C GLU A 402 26.43 -15.85 -1.93
N MET A 403 25.84 -15.13 -2.88
CA MET A 403 26.35 -15.06 -4.25
C MET A 403 27.66 -14.27 -4.28
N GLN A 404 28.78 -14.90 -4.65
CA GLN A 404 30.02 -14.19 -5.03
C GLN A 404 30.20 -14.19 -6.55
N THR A 405 29.12 -14.48 -7.27
CA THR A 405 29.00 -14.59 -8.73
C THR A 405 27.93 -13.62 -9.23
N GLU A 406 28.08 -13.12 -10.45
CA GLU A 406 27.01 -12.37 -11.13
C GLU A 406 25.95 -13.28 -11.78
N HIS A 407 26.16 -14.59 -11.75
CA HIS A 407 25.25 -15.56 -12.37
C HIS A 407 25.18 -16.85 -11.55
N PHE A 408 23.96 -17.27 -11.25
CA PHE A 408 23.66 -18.58 -10.68
C PHE A 408 22.42 -19.14 -11.38
N GLU A 409 22.53 -20.38 -11.85
CA GLU A 409 21.43 -21.15 -12.39
C GLU A 409 21.43 -22.54 -11.75
N ILE A 410 20.26 -22.96 -11.28
CA ILE A 410 19.96 -24.36 -11.00
C ILE A 410 18.68 -24.74 -11.73
N THR A 411 18.74 -25.81 -12.52
CA THR A 411 17.60 -26.38 -13.24
C THR A 411 17.44 -27.83 -12.83
N TRP A 412 16.20 -28.30 -12.70
CA TRP A 412 15.94 -29.70 -12.40
C TRP A 412 14.80 -30.27 -13.24
N ASN A 413 14.90 -31.57 -13.48
CA ASN A 413 13.85 -32.43 -13.98
C ASN A 413 13.88 -33.73 -13.17
N LEU A 414 12.95 -33.86 -12.23
CA LEU A 414 12.91 -34.97 -11.27
C LEU A 414 12.19 -36.21 -11.81
N ALA A 415 11.95 -36.28 -13.13
CA ALA A 415 11.37 -37.44 -13.79
C ALA A 415 12.38 -38.60 -13.95
N ILE A 416 11.93 -39.69 -14.59
CA ILE A 416 12.79 -40.78 -15.06
C ILE A 416 12.57 -40.91 -16.56
N PRO A 417 13.56 -40.58 -17.41
CA PRO A 417 14.86 -40.03 -17.07
C PRO A 417 14.80 -38.60 -16.51
N GLY A 418 15.78 -38.24 -15.69
CA GLY A 418 15.84 -36.94 -15.01
C GLY A 418 17.25 -36.36 -14.93
N SER A 419 17.34 -35.11 -14.49
CA SER A 419 18.58 -34.36 -14.40
C SER A 419 18.53 -33.21 -13.40
N VAL A 420 19.70 -32.83 -12.89
CA VAL A 420 19.94 -31.55 -12.20
C VAL A 420 21.12 -30.88 -12.89
N PHE A 421 20.96 -29.61 -13.25
CA PHE A 421 21.96 -28.75 -13.88
C PHE A 421 22.29 -27.60 -12.94
N ILE A 422 23.57 -27.24 -12.86
CA ILE A 422 24.06 -26.12 -12.06
C ILE A 422 25.11 -25.36 -12.87
N ASP A 423 24.96 -24.04 -12.93
CA ASP A 423 25.93 -23.14 -13.53
C ASP A 423 26.17 -21.92 -12.65
N THR A 424 27.43 -21.53 -12.52
CA THR A 424 27.85 -20.30 -11.83
C THR A 424 28.85 -19.50 -12.67
N ASN A 425 28.99 -19.79 -13.97
CA ASN A 425 30.03 -19.26 -14.84
C ASN A 425 31.45 -19.46 -14.26
N TRP A 426 31.66 -20.56 -13.54
CA TRP A 426 32.90 -20.90 -12.85
C TRP A 426 33.32 -19.92 -11.73
N GLU A 427 32.39 -19.07 -11.26
CA GLU A 427 32.57 -18.20 -10.10
C GLU A 427 32.00 -18.85 -8.82
N TRP A 428 32.49 -18.43 -7.65
CA TRP A 428 32.09 -19.04 -6.39
C TRP A 428 30.73 -18.54 -5.90
N VAL A 429 29.96 -19.44 -5.30
CA VAL A 429 28.85 -19.16 -4.39
C VAL A 429 29.31 -19.62 -3.00
N SER A 430 29.09 -18.79 -1.97
CA SER A 430 29.43 -19.11 -0.57
C SER A 430 28.17 -19.47 0.20
N PHE A 431 28.34 -20.29 1.25
CA PHE A 431 27.28 -20.81 2.11
C PHE A 431 26.01 -21.21 1.32
N TYR A 432 26.14 -22.28 0.53
CA TYR A 432 25.09 -22.74 -0.36
C TYR A 432 24.28 -23.86 0.29
N SER A 433 22.97 -23.65 0.42
CA SER A 433 22.00 -24.67 0.80
C SER A 433 20.85 -24.66 -0.19
N PHE A 434 20.58 -25.80 -0.80
CA PHE A 434 19.42 -26.01 -1.66
C PHE A 434 18.75 -27.30 -1.25
N ASN A 435 17.51 -27.21 -0.81
CA ASN A 435 16.69 -28.33 -0.39
C ASN A 435 15.30 -28.21 -1.00
N LEU A 436 14.99 -29.12 -1.91
CA LEU A 436 13.70 -29.26 -2.54
C LEU A 436 13.19 -30.67 -2.27
N SER A 437 11.98 -30.82 -1.74
CA SER A 437 11.25 -32.08 -1.73
C SER A 437 9.80 -31.90 -2.17
N ILE A 438 9.29 -32.86 -2.93
CA ILE A 438 7.93 -32.89 -3.48
C ILE A 438 7.33 -34.25 -3.17
N ASP A 439 6.19 -34.26 -2.47
CA ASP A 439 5.40 -35.45 -2.13
C ASP A 439 6.16 -36.52 -1.34
N ASP A 440 7.31 -36.17 -0.73
CA ASP A 440 8.29 -37.13 -0.20
C ASP A 440 8.67 -38.23 -1.21
N LEU A 441 8.54 -37.93 -2.51
CA LEU A 441 8.86 -38.85 -3.61
C LEU A 441 10.07 -38.38 -4.39
N PHE A 442 10.19 -37.08 -4.61
CA PHE A 442 11.22 -36.47 -5.43
C PHE A 442 11.91 -35.33 -4.70
N GLY A 443 13.20 -35.13 -4.94
CA GLY A 443 13.91 -34.04 -4.28
C GLY A 443 15.38 -33.90 -4.64
N VAL A 444 15.94 -32.75 -4.27
CA VAL A 444 17.35 -32.40 -4.44
C VAL A 444 17.81 -31.76 -3.13
N LEU A 445 18.91 -32.25 -2.59
CA LEU A 445 19.54 -31.69 -1.41
C LEU A 445 21.02 -31.45 -1.70
N ILE A 446 21.45 -30.21 -1.59
CA ILE A 446 22.84 -29.80 -1.75
C ILE A 446 23.17 -28.84 -0.61
N GLU A 447 24.20 -29.16 0.17
CA GLU A 447 24.73 -28.26 1.19
C GLU A 447 26.25 -28.23 1.05
N ALA A 448 26.80 -27.02 0.89
CA ALA A 448 28.23 -26.79 0.72
C ALA A 448 28.62 -25.42 1.26
N HIS A 449 29.79 -25.31 1.88
CA HIS A 449 30.31 -24.00 2.30
C HIS A 449 30.68 -23.12 1.11
N SER A 450 31.07 -23.73 -0.01
CA SER A 450 31.22 -23.02 -1.28
C SER A 450 31.12 -23.97 -2.47
N LEU A 451 30.57 -23.49 -3.57
CA LEU A 451 30.36 -24.21 -4.82
C LEU A 451 30.69 -23.30 -6.00
N ARG A 452 31.30 -23.87 -7.05
CA ARG A 452 31.32 -23.27 -8.38
C ARG A 452 31.08 -24.35 -9.43
N ALA A 453 30.39 -24.00 -10.49
CA ALA A 453 30.08 -24.91 -11.58
C ALA A 453 30.23 -24.20 -12.93
N ASN A 454 30.53 -24.98 -13.96
CA ASN A 454 30.51 -24.54 -15.34
C ASN A 454 29.81 -25.63 -16.17
N GLU A 455 28.59 -25.32 -16.59
CA GLU A 455 27.69 -26.22 -17.31
C GLU A 455 27.62 -27.63 -16.68
N TRP A 456 27.54 -27.73 -15.34
CA TRP A 456 27.58 -29.03 -14.67
C TRP A 456 26.21 -29.68 -14.65
N GLN A 457 26.14 -30.95 -15.06
CA GLN A 457 24.89 -31.72 -15.07
C GLN A 457 25.09 -33.10 -14.46
N VAL A 458 24.18 -33.50 -13.59
CA VAL A 458 23.98 -34.89 -13.18
C VAL A 458 22.67 -35.42 -13.75
N SER A 459 22.66 -36.63 -14.28
CA SER A 459 21.48 -37.26 -14.88
C SER A 459 21.34 -38.73 -14.53
N TRP A 460 20.09 -39.24 -14.58
CA TRP A 460 19.75 -40.63 -14.31
C TRP A 460 18.67 -41.13 -15.26
N GLN A 461 18.58 -42.46 -15.42
CA GLN A 461 17.67 -43.12 -16.36
C GLN A 461 16.76 -44.16 -15.68
N THR A 462 16.95 -44.43 -14.39
CA THR A 462 16.31 -45.54 -13.66
C THR A 462 15.91 -45.12 -12.24
N GLU A 463 14.97 -45.86 -11.64
CA GLU A 463 14.48 -45.60 -10.27
C GLU A 463 15.55 -45.77 -9.19
N VAL A 464 16.42 -46.78 -9.33
CA VAL A 464 17.68 -46.86 -8.58
C VAL A 464 18.74 -46.24 -9.48
N PRO A 465 19.19 -45.00 -9.20
CA PRO A 465 19.93 -44.23 -10.19
C PRO A 465 21.38 -44.70 -10.30
N PHE A 466 21.88 -44.78 -11.53
CA PHE A 466 23.30 -44.62 -11.83
C PHE A 466 23.50 -43.21 -12.38
N PHE A 467 24.25 -42.38 -11.66
CA PHE A 467 24.41 -40.97 -12.01
C PHE A 467 25.48 -40.78 -13.09
N SER A 468 25.08 -40.26 -14.24
CA SER A 468 25.99 -39.74 -15.26
C SER A 468 26.28 -38.27 -14.98
N LYS A 469 27.54 -37.85 -15.05
CA LYS A 469 28.00 -36.50 -14.74
C LYS A 469 28.71 -35.89 -15.95
N GLU A 470 28.35 -34.67 -16.30
CA GLU A 470 28.95 -33.88 -17.38
C GLU A 470 29.28 -32.46 -16.87
N GLY A 471 30.16 -31.75 -17.57
CA GLY A 471 30.64 -30.43 -17.15
C GLY A 471 31.62 -30.47 -15.96
N THR A 472 31.74 -29.34 -15.26
CA THR A 472 32.73 -29.17 -14.17
C THR A 472 32.08 -28.57 -12.94
N ILE A 473 32.31 -29.17 -11.77
CA ILE A 473 31.88 -28.65 -10.47
C ILE A 473 33.03 -28.78 -9.48
N ASP A 474 33.16 -27.78 -8.62
CA ASP A 474 34.15 -27.76 -7.55
C ASP A 474 33.47 -27.30 -6.26
N PHE A 475 33.82 -27.96 -5.16
CA PHE A 475 33.30 -27.67 -3.84
C PHE A 475 34.47 -27.27 -2.95
N GLY A 476 34.42 -26.10 -2.34
CA GLY A 476 35.44 -25.74 -1.34
C GLY A 476 35.28 -26.62 -0.09
N ASP A 477 34.05 -26.95 0.27
CA ASP A 477 33.71 -27.99 1.24
C ASP A 477 32.26 -28.46 0.99
N LEU A 478 32.07 -29.76 0.71
CA LEU A 478 30.77 -30.36 0.40
C LEU A 478 30.28 -31.13 1.64
N GLU A 479 29.16 -30.72 2.19
CA GLU A 479 28.52 -31.45 3.28
C GLU A 479 27.63 -32.57 2.73
N THR A 480 26.80 -32.27 1.73
CA THR A 480 25.92 -33.27 1.11
C THR A 480 25.53 -32.90 -0.33
N PHE A 481 25.40 -33.92 -1.18
CA PHE A 481 24.67 -33.84 -2.44
C PHE A 481 23.87 -35.13 -2.62
N ARG A 482 22.55 -35.04 -2.52
CA ARG A 482 21.64 -36.17 -2.70
C ARG A 482 20.48 -35.84 -3.62
N ILE A 483 19.98 -36.87 -4.30
CA ILE A 483 18.75 -36.82 -5.11
C ILE A 483 17.78 -37.84 -4.53
N MET A 484 16.55 -37.42 -4.23
CA MET A 484 15.47 -38.31 -3.80
C MET A 484 14.71 -38.80 -5.02
N LEU A 485 14.58 -40.13 -5.14
CA LEU A 485 13.72 -40.79 -6.13
C LEU A 485 12.87 -41.83 -5.41
N ASN A 486 11.55 -41.80 -5.66
CA ASN A 486 10.56 -42.67 -5.03
C ASN A 486 10.73 -42.77 -3.49
N GLY A 487 11.02 -41.63 -2.85
CA GLY A 487 11.15 -41.51 -1.39
C GLY A 487 12.48 -42.00 -0.80
N THR A 488 13.46 -42.35 -1.64
CA THR A 488 14.80 -42.74 -1.19
C THR A 488 15.84 -41.71 -1.65
N TRP A 489 16.66 -41.21 -0.71
CA TRP A 489 17.78 -40.32 -1.01
C TRP A 489 19.02 -41.11 -1.45
N TYR A 490 19.55 -40.78 -2.62
CA TYR A 490 20.77 -41.37 -3.20
C TYR A 490 21.90 -40.35 -3.22
N PRO A 491 23.11 -40.68 -2.71
CA PRO A 491 24.26 -39.79 -2.79
C PRO A 491 24.77 -39.67 -4.22
N VAL A 492 25.13 -38.45 -4.63
CA VAL A 492 25.68 -38.18 -5.96
C VAL A 492 27.20 -38.42 -6.01
N PHE A 493 27.93 -38.14 -4.94
CA PHE A 493 29.40 -38.26 -4.84
C PHE A 493 29.86 -39.36 -3.90
#